data_AF-A0A7Y1YMW8-F1
#
_entry.id   AF-A0A7Y1YMW8-F1
#
_cell.length_a   1.000
_cell.length_b   1.000
_cell.length_c   1.000
_cell.angle_alpha   90.00
_cell.angle_beta   90.00
_cell.angle_gamma   90.00
#
_symmetry.space_group_name_H-M   'P 1'
#
loop_
_entity.id
_entity.type
_entity.pdbx_description
1 polymer ?
#
loop_
_entity_poly.entity_id
_entity_poly.type
_entity_poly.pdbx_seq_one_letter_code
_entity_poly.pdbx_strand_id
1 'polypeptide(L)'
;EIPSHDEDAIRAKNLTTFGKAIVQIVIIDFIFSIDSILTAVGMTNGVGEKPSDALVLMVIAVVISIIIMMVFANPIRKFINQHPSMQILALAFLILIGFMLIAEAGHLSHTKIFGQEIGAIPKGYLYFAIAFSLLVEFLNMRYKKKEVLLNQNSEEEL
;
A
#
# COMPACT_ATOMS: atom_id res chain seq x y z
N GLU A 1 44.16 -32.66 -19.07
CA GLU A 1 42.89 -32.01 -19.47
C GLU A 1 42.44 -31.09 -18.37
N ILE A 2 42.18 -29.82 -18.69
CA ILE A 2 41.59 -28.85 -17.78
C ILE A 2 40.09 -28.87 -18.07
N PRO A 3 39.20 -29.19 -17.10
CA PRO A 3 37.77 -29.16 -17.37
C PRO A 3 37.29 -27.72 -17.39
N SER A 4 36.96 -27.25 -18.60
CA SER A 4 36.18 -26.05 -18.86
C SER A 4 34.71 -26.28 -18.49
N HIS A 5 34.29 -25.76 -17.34
CA HIS A 5 32.87 -25.67 -17.00
C HIS A 5 32.66 -24.58 -15.94
N ASP A 6 32.41 -23.34 -16.36
CA ASP A 6 31.46 -22.44 -15.65
C ASP A 6 31.20 -21.07 -16.33
N GLU A 7 31.30 -20.93 -17.66
CA GLU A 7 30.97 -19.64 -18.31
C GLU A 7 29.51 -19.49 -18.76
N ASP A 8 28.72 -20.57 -18.75
CA ASP A 8 27.32 -20.55 -19.21
C ASP A 8 26.28 -20.27 -18.11
N ALA A 9 26.66 -20.35 -16.82
CA ALA A 9 25.76 -20.06 -15.70
C ALA A 9 25.47 -18.55 -15.52
N ILE A 10 26.26 -17.67 -16.14
CA ILE A 10 26.11 -16.22 -15.99
C ILE A 10 25.16 -15.62 -17.06
N ARG A 11 24.92 -16.32 -18.17
CA ARG A 11 24.15 -15.77 -19.30
C ARG A 11 22.62 -15.94 -19.18
N ALA A 12 22.15 -16.82 -18.30
CA ALA A 12 20.72 -17.11 -18.10
C ALA A 12 20.02 -16.23 -17.04
N LYS A 13 20.72 -15.25 -16.42
CA LYS A 13 20.16 -14.44 -15.34
C LYS A 13 19.30 -13.25 -15.81
N ASN A 14 19.35 -12.88 -17.09
CA ASN A 14 18.80 -11.60 -17.57
C ASN A 14 17.46 -11.68 -18.34
N LEU A 15 16.94 -12.88 -18.61
CA LEU A 15 15.68 -13.08 -19.37
C LEU A 15 14.46 -13.37 -18.50
N THR A 16 14.63 -13.53 -17.19
CA THR A 16 13.49 -13.67 -16.25
C THR A 16 12.79 -12.34 -15.93
N THR A 17 13.23 -11.23 -16.51
CA THR A 17 12.92 -9.90 -15.99
C THR A 17 11.59 -9.33 -16.48
N PHE A 18 11.20 -9.52 -17.75
CA PHE A 18 10.02 -8.84 -18.30
C PHE A 18 8.70 -9.57 -18.02
N GLY A 19 8.65 -10.88 -18.28
CA GLY A 19 7.45 -11.70 -18.00
C GLY A 19 7.10 -11.74 -16.51
N LYS A 20 8.11 -11.88 -15.63
CA LYS A 20 7.88 -11.82 -14.17
C LYS A 20 7.43 -10.44 -13.72
N ALA A 21 7.95 -9.36 -14.30
CA ALA A 21 7.51 -8.01 -13.99
C ALA A 21 6.04 -7.78 -14.37
N ILE A 22 5.59 -8.27 -15.54
CA ILE A 22 4.18 -8.21 -15.94
C ILE A 22 3.31 -8.96 -14.94
N VAL A 23 3.67 -10.20 -14.61
CA VAL A 23 2.90 -11.00 -13.62
C VAL A 23 2.84 -10.29 -12.27
N GLN A 24 3.93 -9.70 -11.81
CA GLN A 24 3.96 -8.95 -10.56
C GLN A 24 3.05 -7.71 -10.61
N ILE A 25 3.06 -6.95 -11.71
CA ILE A 25 2.18 -5.80 -11.90
C ILE A 25 0.72 -6.23 -11.86
N VAL A 26 0.36 -7.30 -12.59
CA VAL A 26 -1.01 -7.83 -12.62
C VAL A 26 -1.47 -8.29 -11.23
N ILE A 27 -0.63 -9.01 -10.49
CA ILE A 27 -0.97 -9.46 -9.12
C ILE A 27 -1.19 -8.26 -8.20
N ILE A 28 -0.30 -7.27 -8.23
CA ILE A 28 -0.40 -6.08 -7.38
C ILE A 28 -1.62 -5.24 -7.75
N ASP A 29 -1.88 -5.05 -9.04
CA ASP A 29 -3.04 -4.31 -9.55
C ASP A 29 -4.37 -5.00 -9.18
N PHE A 30 -4.41 -6.34 -9.28
CA PHE A 30 -5.55 -7.13 -8.83
C PHE A 30 -5.85 -6.93 -7.34
N ILE A 31 -4.84 -6.98 -6.48
CA ILE A 31 -4.99 -6.77 -5.03
C ILE A 31 -5.48 -5.34 -4.73
N PHE A 32 -4.89 -4.32 -5.37
CA PHE A 32 -5.33 -2.93 -5.20
C PHE A 32 -6.74 -2.66 -5.73
N SER A 33 -7.16 -3.33 -6.80
CA SER A 33 -8.51 -3.22 -7.34
C SER A 33 -9.57 -3.82 -6.39
N ILE A 34 -9.26 -4.90 -5.69
CA ILE A 34 -10.17 -5.53 -4.73
C ILE A 34 -10.29 -4.68 -3.46
N ASP A 35 -9.18 -4.16 -2.96
CA ASP A 35 -9.14 -3.30 -1.77
C ASP A 35 -10.02 -2.05 -1.94
N SER A 36 -9.90 -1.39 -3.08
CA SER A 36 -10.69 -0.19 -3.40
C SER A 36 -12.19 -0.48 -3.57
N ILE A 37 -12.57 -1.65 -4.08
CA ILE A 37 -13.98 -2.09 -4.17
C ILE A 37 -14.54 -2.45 -2.78
N LEU A 38 -13.83 -3.27 -2.00
CA LEU A 38 -14.27 -3.71 -0.67
C LEU A 38 -14.44 -2.53 0.29
N THR A 39 -13.51 -1.57 0.24
CA THR A 39 -13.61 -0.32 1.00
C THR A 39 -14.85 0.49 0.60
N ALA A 40 -15.10 0.62 -0.71
CA ALA A 40 -16.26 1.35 -1.21
C ALA A 40 -17.59 0.67 -0.83
N VAL A 41 -17.67 -0.66 -0.92
CA VAL A 41 -18.85 -1.44 -0.47
C VAL A 41 -19.08 -1.25 1.03
N GLY A 42 -18.03 -1.39 1.85
CA GLY A 42 -18.13 -1.22 3.31
C GLY A 42 -18.61 0.17 3.73
N MET A 43 -18.32 1.21 2.94
CA MET A 43 -18.75 2.59 3.21
C MET A 43 -20.11 2.97 2.59
N THR A 44 -20.61 2.23 1.61
CA THR A 44 -21.86 2.56 0.88
C THR A 44 -23.05 1.70 1.26
N ASN A 45 -22.86 0.70 2.13
CA ASN A 45 -23.95 -0.07 2.74
C ASN A 45 -24.96 0.87 3.43
N GLY A 46 -26.17 0.98 2.87
CA GLY A 46 -27.25 1.84 3.39
C GLY A 46 -27.36 3.23 2.72
N VAL A 47 -26.62 3.49 1.65
CA VAL A 47 -26.72 4.72 0.87
C VAL A 47 -27.74 4.55 -0.27
N GLY A 48 -28.88 5.25 -0.15
CA GLY A 48 -29.97 5.30 -1.15
C GLY A 48 -31.06 4.26 -0.93
N GLU A 49 -32.32 4.59 -1.28
CA GLU A 49 -33.45 3.65 -1.22
C GLU A 49 -33.36 2.55 -2.29
N LYS A 50 -32.52 2.75 -3.32
CA LYS A 50 -32.31 1.79 -4.41
C LYS A 50 -30.87 1.25 -4.39
N PRO A 51 -30.68 -0.07 -4.52
CA PRO A 51 -29.34 -0.67 -4.59
C PRO A 51 -28.52 -0.22 -5.81
N SER A 52 -29.16 0.38 -6.82
CA SER A 52 -28.49 0.99 -7.96
C SER A 52 -27.63 2.20 -7.59
N ASP A 53 -28.02 2.96 -6.56
CA ASP A 53 -27.41 4.26 -6.26
C ASP A 53 -26.03 4.08 -5.63
N ALA A 54 -25.91 3.12 -4.71
CA ALA A 54 -24.64 2.69 -4.13
C ALA A 54 -23.69 2.13 -5.20
N LEU A 55 -24.19 1.29 -6.13
CA LEU A 55 -23.38 0.74 -7.23
C LEU A 55 -22.83 1.84 -8.15
N VAL A 56 -23.64 2.83 -8.51
CA VAL A 56 -23.20 3.95 -9.36
C VAL A 56 -22.10 4.75 -8.65
N LEU A 57 -22.25 5.04 -7.36
CA LEU A 57 -21.22 5.73 -6.57
C LEU A 57 -19.91 4.93 -6.50
N MET A 58 -19.99 3.61 -6.28
CA MET A 58 -18.82 2.74 -6.27
C MET A 58 -18.09 2.74 -7.61
N VAL A 59 -18.81 2.61 -8.72
CA VAL A 59 -18.22 2.62 -10.07
C VAL A 59 -17.53 3.97 -10.35
N ILE A 60 -18.22 5.08 -10.07
CA ILE A 60 -17.65 6.43 -10.27
C ILE A 60 -16.40 6.61 -9.41
N ALA A 61 -16.45 6.22 -8.12
CA ALA A 61 -15.32 6.34 -7.21
C ALA A 61 -14.10 5.53 -7.67
N VAL A 62 -14.31 4.28 -8.10
CA VAL A 62 -13.22 3.41 -8.58
C VAL A 62 -12.60 3.96 -9.87
N VAL A 63 -13.42 4.43 -10.82
CA VAL A 63 -12.91 5.01 -12.08
C VAL A 63 -12.07 6.26 -11.80
N ILE A 64 -12.56 7.16 -10.94
CA ILE A 64 -11.81 8.36 -10.54
C ILE A 64 -10.51 7.96 -9.83
N SER A 65 -10.56 6.99 -8.92
CA SER A 65 -9.40 6.50 -8.18
C SER A 65 -8.33 5.95 -9.12
N ILE A 66 -8.70 5.10 -10.08
CA ILE A 66 -7.77 4.53 -11.07
C ILE A 66 -7.10 5.64 -11.90
N ILE A 67 -7.86 6.66 -12.33
CA ILE A 67 -7.31 7.80 -13.08
C ILE A 67 -6.27 8.55 -12.23
N ILE A 68 -6.59 8.85 -10.97
CA ILE A 68 -5.68 9.52 -10.04
C ILE A 68 -4.43 8.66 -9.81
N MET A 69 -4.59 7.36 -9.54
CA MET A 69 -3.46 6.45 -9.35
C MET A 69 -2.54 6.41 -10.56
N MET A 70 -3.08 6.34 -11.79
CA MET A 70 -2.26 6.36 -13.01
C MET A 70 -1.47 7.67 -13.16
N VAL A 71 -2.11 8.82 -12.93
CA VAL A 71 -1.45 10.14 -13.05
C VAL A 71 -0.36 10.29 -11.98
N PHE A 72 -0.60 9.82 -10.76
CA PHE A 72 0.31 9.98 -9.63
C PHE A 72 1.29 8.81 -9.43
N ALA A 73 1.19 7.72 -10.20
CA ALA A 73 2.03 6.52 -10.03
C ALA A 73 3.52 6.84 -10.11
N ASN A 74 3.95 7.60 -11.13
CA ASN A 74 5.37 7.95 -11.31
C ASN A 74 5.91 8.87 -10.19
N PRO A 75 5.23 9.98 -9.83
CA PRO A 75 5.61 10.81 -8.69
C PRO A 75 5.66 10.04 -7.36
N ILE A 76 4.62 9.26 -7.05
CA ILE A 76 4.54 8.46 -5.82
C ILE A 76 5.70 7.46 -5.78
N ARG A 77 5.97 6.75 -6.88
CA ARG A 77 7.09 5.80 -6.98
C ARG A 77 8.43 6.48 -6.71
N LYS A 78 8.68 7.65 -7.31
CA LYS A 78 9.93 8.40 -7.07
C LYS A 78 10.05 8.86 -5.62
N PHE A 79 8.96 9.28 -5.00
CA PHE A 79 8.95 9.73 -3.60
C PHE A 79 9.23 8.59 -2.63
N ILE A 80 8.56 7.45 -2.79
CA ILE A 80 8.76 6.27 -1.94
C ILE A 80 10.18 5.71 -2.09
N ASN A 81 10.74 5.69 -3.31
CA ASN A 81 12.12 5.23 -3.54
C ASN A 81 13.18 6.13 -2.88
N GLN A 82 12.90 7.43 -2.72
CA GLN A 82 13.81 8.38 -2.05
C GLN A 82 13.72 8.30 -0.52
N HIS A 83 12.61 7.78 0.01
CA HIS A 83 12.34 7.70 1.45
C HIS A 83 11.98 6.27 1.84
N PRO A 84 12.96 5.38 2.10
CA PRO A 84 12.71 3.97 2.43
C PRO A 84 11.79 3.75 3.62
N SER A 85 11.79 4.66 4.60
CA SER A 85 10.86 4.62 5.73
C SER A 85 9.40 4.83 5.31
N MET A 86 9.14 5.69 4.31
CA MET A 86 7.81 5.85 3.71
C MET A 86 7.35 4.58 2.98
N GLN A 87 8.27 3.80 2.40
CA GLN A 87 7.94 2.51 1.78
C GLN A 87 7.42 1.51 2.81
N ILE A 88 8.12 1.38 3.94
CA ILE A 88 7.71 0.49 5.03
C ILE A 88 6.36 0.97 5.60
N LEU A 89 6.19 2.28 5.78
CA LEU A 89 4.95 2.86 6.26
C LEU A 89 3.77 2.57 5.32
N ALA A 90 3.95 2.70 4.01
CA ALA A 90 2.93 2.39 3.01
C ALA A 90 2.55 0.90 3.01
N LEU A 91 3.53 -0.01 3.12
CA LEU A 91 3.28 -1.44 3.23
C LEU A 91 2.52 -1.79 4.52
N ALA A 92 2.86 -1.15 5.64
CA ALA A 92 2.16 -1.33 6.91
C ALA A 92 0.70 -0.85 6.82
N PHE A 93 0.44 0.28 6.16
CA PHE A 93 -0.93 0.76 5.94
C PHE A 93 -1.73 -0.16 5.02
N LEU A 94 -1.11 -0.72 3.96
CA LEU A 94 -1.77 -1.70 3.09
C LEU A 94 -2.22 -2.92 3.91
N ILE A 95 -1.36 -3.46 4.77
CA ILE A 95 -1.71 -4.59 5.65
C ILE A 95 -2.78 -4.19 6.67
N LEU A 96 -2.67 -3.00 7.28
CA LEU A 96 -3.64 -2.50 8.26
C LEU A 96 -5.04 -2.34 7.64
N ILE A 97 -5.13 -1.75 6.44
CA ILE A 97 -6.38 -1.57 5.70
C ILE A 97 -6.92 -2.94 5.28
N GLY A 98 -6.07 -3.83 4.75
CA GLY A 98 -6.48 -5.19 4.40
C GLY A 98 -7.04 -5.97 5.59
N PHE A 99 -6.40 -5.88 6.76
CA PHE A 99 -6.91 -6.47 8.01
C PHE A 99 -8.25 -5.84 8.42
N MET A 100 -8.36 -4.52 8.34
CA MET A 100 -9.60 -3.79 8.65
C MET A 100 -10.75 -4.23 7.74
N LEU A 101 -10.52 -4.41 6.43
CA LEU A 101 -11.54 -4.90 5.51
C LEU A 101 -11.97 -6.33 5.79
N ILE A 102 -11.04 -7.22 6.14
CA ILE A 102 -11.38 -8.59 6.55
C ILE A 102 -12.23 -8.57 7.83
N ALA A 103 -11.87 -7.73 8.81
CA ALA A 103 -12.63 -7.57 10.03
C ALA A 103 -14.03 -6.99 9.80
N GLU A 104 -14.16 -5.98 8.93
CA GLU A 104 -15.44 -5.37 8.56
C GLU A 104 -16.32 -6.34 7.75
N ALA A 105 -15.74 -7.09 6.81
CA ALA A 105 -16.45 -8.15 6.09
C ALA A 105 -16.91 -9.30 7.01
N GLY A 106 -16.08 -9.67 8.00
CA GLY A 106 -16.42 -10.64 9.04
C GLY A 106 -17.55 -10.17 9.95
N HIS A 107 -17.55 -8.88 10.31
CA HIS A 107 -18.62 -8.24 11.07
C HIS A 107 -19.94 -8.25 10.29
N LEU A 108 -19.92 -7.82 9.02
CA LEU A 108 -21.11 -7.77 8.15
C LEU A 108 -21.70 -9.15 7.83
N SER A 109 -20.86 -10.19 7.80
CA SER A 109 -21.29 -11.57 7.55
C SER A 109 -21.78 -12.31 8.79
N HIS A 110 -21.87 -11.65 9.96
CA HIS A 110 -22.16 -12.27 11.26
C HIS A 110 -21.26 -13.48 11.55
N THR A 111 -20.00 -13.40 11.10
CA THR A 111 -19.05 -14.50 11.27
C THR A 111 -18.69 -14.62 12.75
N LYS A 112 -19.07 -15.75 13.36
CA LYS A 112 -18.69 -16.09 14.74
C LYS A 112 -17.34 -16.77 14.74
N ILE A 113 -16.34 -16.12 15.32
CA ILE A 113 -15.03 -16.72 15.59
C ILE A 113 -14.99 -17.07 17.08
N PHE A 114 -14.83 -18.36 17.39
CA PHE A 114 -14.83 -18.88 18.77
C PHE A 114 -16.07 -18.50 19.62
N GLY A 115 -17.23 -18.32 19.00
CA GLY A 115 -18.49 -18.01 19.69
C GLY A 115 -18.70 -16.52 20.02
N GLN A 116 -17.75 -15.64 19.66
CA GLN A 116 -17.95 -14.19 19.72
C GLN A 116 -18.09 -13.60 18.32
N GLU A 117 -18.97 -12.62 18.19
CA GLU A 117 -19.11 -11.84 16.96
C GLU A 117 -17.94 -10.85 16.87
N ILE A 118 -17.37 -10.74 15.66
CA ILE A 118 -16.35 -9.73 15.37
C ILE A 118 -17.04 -8.37 15.50
N GLY A 119 -16.65 -7.55 16.48
CA GLY A 119 -17.18 -6.21 16.65
C GLY A 119 -16.65 -5.24 15.58
N ALA A 120 -17.43 -4.22 15.23
CA ALA A 120 -16.98 -3.18 14.32
C ALA A 120 -15.77 -2.44 14.88
N ILE A 121 -14.68 -2.38 14.11
CA ILE A 121 -13.52 -1.55 14.46
C ILE A 121 -13.89 -0.09 14.19
N PRO A 122 -13.85 0.82 15.19
CA PRO A 122 -14.22 2.20 14.96
C PRO A 122 -13.19 2.86 14.02
N LYS A 123 -13.65 3.27 12.83
CA LYS A 123 -12.80 3.80 11.74
C LYS A 123 -11.96 5.02 12.16
N GLY A 124 -12.42 5.80 13.14
CA GLY A 124 -11.69 6.93 13.69
C GLY A 124 -10.33 6.57 14.30
N TYR A 125 -10.20 5.40 14.96
CA TYR A 125 -8.90 4.95 15.48
C TYR A 125 -7.92 4.64 14.36
N LEU A 126 -8.40 4.06 13.26
CA LEU A 126 -7.58 3.76 12.10
C LEU A 126 -7.10 5.06 11.43
N TYR A 127 -8.01 6.02 11.19
CA TYR A 127 -7.64 7.32 10.61
C TYR A 127 -6.67 8.09 11.50
N PHE A 128 -6.87 8.05 12.82
CA PHE A 128 -5.94 8.65 13.78
C PHE A 128 -4.56 7.97 13.73
N ALA A 129 -4.51 6.64 13.68
CA ALA A 129 -3.25 5.90 13.58
C ALA A 129 -2.49 6.24 12.29
N ILE A 130 -3.16 6.26 11.14
CA ILE A 130 -2.55 6.63 9.84
C ILE A 130 -2.01 8.06 9.90
N ALA A 131 -2.82 9.02 10.35
CA ALA A 131 -2.43 10.43 10.42
C ALA A 131 -1.28 10.65 11.40
N PHE A 132 -1.32 10.02 12.57
CA PHE A 132 -0.26 10.09 13.57
C PHE A 132 1.05 9.49 13.06
N SER A 133 1.01 8.30 12.44
CA SER A 133 2.20 7.68 11.89
C SER A 133 2.82 8.49 10.75
N LEU A 134 2.00 9.07 9.86
CA LEU A 134 2.48 9.99 8.82
C LEU A 134 3.13 11.25 9.42
N LEU A 135 2.53 11.80 10.47
CA LEU A 135 3.08 12.97 11.16
C LEU A 135 4.43 12.65 11.80
N VAL A 136 4.52 11.53 12.53
CA VAL A 136 5.78 11.08 13.14
C VAL A 136 6.84 10.84 12.06
N GLU A 137 6.48 10.20 10.96
CA GLU A 137 7.43 9.95 9.87
C GLU A 137 7.87 11.24 9.17
N PHE A 138 6.96 12.20 8.98
CA PHE A 138 7.31 13.52 8.47
C PHE A 138 8.28 14.26 9.38
N LEU A 139 8.08 14.19 10.70
CA LEU A 139 9.00 14.73 11.71
C LEU A 139 10.36 14.01 11.66
N ASN A 140 10.36 12.68 11.54
CA ASN A 140 11.56 11.86 11.43
C ASN A 140 12.40 12.24 10.20
N MET A 141 11.77 12.39 9.04
CA MET A 141 12.42 12.88 7.82
C MET A 141 13.06 14.27 8.00
N ARG A 142 12.37 15.19 8.69
CA ARG A 142 12.89 16.54 8.98
C ARG A 142 14.11 16.50 9.89
N TYR A 143 14.10 15.65 10.92
CA TYR A 143 15.20 15.53 11.87
C TYR A 143 16.44 14.91 11.22
N LYS A 144 16.28 13.82 10.47
CA LYS A 144 17.37 13.11 9.80
C LYS A 144 18.14 13.99 8.80
N LYS A 145 17.44 14.92 8.13
CA LYS A 145 18.09 15.90 7.23
C LYS A 145 19.01 16.88 8.00
N LYS A 146 18.70 17.17 9.27
CA LYS A 146 19.49 18.09 10.11
C LYS A 146 20.77 17.44 10.63
N GLU A 147 20.72 16.15 10.94
CA GLU A 147 21.86 15.38 11.45
C GLU A 147 22.97 15.19 10.39
N VAL A 148 22.59 14.95 9.13
CA VAL A 148 23.55 14.85 8.01
C VAL A 148 24.29 16.17 7.77
N LEU A 149 23.60 17.31 7.89
CA LEU A 149 24.20 18.63 7.70
C LEU A 149 25.17 19.02 8.84
N LEU A 150 24.88 18.59 10.07
CA LEU A 150 25.75 18.85 11.23
C LEU A 150 27.05 18.04 11.16
N ASN A 151 26.98 16.77 10.74
CA ASN A 151 28.17 15.94 10.59
C ASN A 151 29.08 16.40 9.43
N GLN A 152 28.52 16.91 8.33
CA GLN A 152 29.32 17.45 7.21
C GLN A 152 30.12 18.69 7.60
N ASN A 153 29.51 19.61 8.35
CA ASN A 153 30.22 20.81 8.82
C ASN A 153 31.31 20.49 9.86
N SER A 154 31.21 19.35 10.55
CA SER A 154 32.20 18.92 11.54
C SER A 154 33.45 18.30 10.89
N GLU A 155 33.32 17.71 9.70
CA GLU A 155 34.45 17.15 8.93
C GLU A 155 35.18 18.21 8.09
N GLU A 156 34.54 19.31 7.71
CA GLU A 156 35.20 20.42 7.00
C GLU A 156 36.01 21.37 7.93
N GLU A 157 35.76 21.31 9.25
CA GLU A 157 36.51 22.10 10.27
C GLU A 157 37.75 21.37 10.83
N LEU A 158 38.02 20.12 10.42
CA LEU A 158 39.18 19.29 10.82
C LEU A 158 40.21 19.15 9.68
#